data_AF-A0AB34FGZ8-F1
#
_entry.id   AF-A0AB34FGZ8-F1
#
_cell.length_a   1.000
_cell.length_b   1.000
_cell.length_c   1.000
_cell.angle_alpha   90.00
_cell.angle_beta   90.00
_cell.angle_gamma   90.00
#
_symmetry.space_group_name_H-M   'P 1'
#
loop_
_entity.id
_entity.type
_entity.pdbx_description
1 polymer ?
#
loop_
_entity_poly.entity_id
_entity_poly.type
_entity_poly.pdbx_seq_one_letter_code
_entity_poly.pdbx_strand_id
1 'polypeptide(L)'
;MRRPGFLALHGAYIALMGLLSLPVLYSRDNLAAIDAYFVGCSASTGSGLNTVDLGPLPLYQQLYLYFVPMLTSPCFVNIVVVVLRLRWFDKRINGLGSRDSEEIGGVEYRSLKLLLPIVISYFFGLHLLGGAILSIWVRFADAKYTAYLDQLAQNHTWWAFYTTQSLMDNLGFTLTPDAMVHFRDAAIPLLLLTALALAGETLYPVLLRFAAIKIFPIFFEVVSAYVGISHPSVSSSLSSKFSVAGKIVVCAMMIRGRHRGMPDRLDPTILLPSEREREEPKSEGFVRHMPLLEGAVVEKPTEILNMN
;
A
#
# COMPACT_ATOMS: atom_id res chain seq x y z
N MET A 1 -21.75 27.17 1.52
CA MET A 1 -20.77 26.53 2.43
C MET A 1 -19.67 25.87 1.59
N ARG A 2 -18.39 26.15 1.86
CA ARG A 2 -17.25 25.46 1.21
C ARG A 2 -17.22 24.00 1.71
N ARG A 3 -17.06 23.03 0.81
CA ARG A 3 -16.87 21.63 1.21
C ARG A 3 -15.54 21.51 1.98
N PRO A 4 -15.50 20.79 3.11
CA PRO A 4 -14.26 20.61 3.85
C PRO A 4 -13.23 19.86 2.99
N GLY A 5 -11.97 20.31 3.04
CA GLY A 5 -10.86 19.65 2.35
C GLY A 5 -10.49 18.32 3.00
N PHE A 6 -9.73 17.49 2.28
CA PHE A 6 -9.29 16.18 2.76
C PHE A 6 -8.56 16.25 4.11
N LEU A 7 -7.65 17.22 4.27
CA LEU A 7 -6.90 17.38 5.52
C LEU A 7 -7.80 17.65 6.73
N ALA A 8 -8.82 18.48 6.55
CA ALA A 8 -9.78 18.79 7.62
C ALA A 8 -10.64 17.55 7.97
N LEU A 9 -11.09 16.81 6.97
CA LEU A 9 -11.85 15.57 7.17
C LEU A 9 -11.02 14.49 7.85
N HIS A 10 -9.77 14.32 7.44
CA HIS A 10 -8.85 13.34 8.01
C HIS A 10 -8.46 13.71 9.45
N GLY A 11 -8.18 14.99 9.72
CA GLY A 11 -7.93 15.47 11.08
C GLY A 11 -9.15 15.28 11.99
N ALA A 12 -10.35 15.56 11.50
CA ALA A 12 -11.58 15.30 12.24
C ALA A 12 -11.80 13.80 12.50
N TYR A 13 -11.45 12.94 11.54
CA TYR A 13 -11.48 11.49 11.69
C TYR A 13 -10.51 10.98 12.78
N ILE A 14 -9.27 11.46 12.79
CA ILE A 14 -8.29 11.11 13.84
C ILE A 14 -8.79 11.57 15.21
N ALA A 15 -9.26 12.83 15.31
CA ALA A 15 -9.81 13.37 16.56
C ALA A 15 -11.03 12.57 17.03
N LEU A 16 -11.89 12.15 16.12
CA LEU A 16 -13.03 11.27 16.43
C LEU A 16 -12.55 9.91 16.98
N MET A 17 -11.54 9.29 16.37
CA MET A 17 -10.95 8.05 16.88
C MET A 17 -10.30 8.24 18.24
N GLY A 18 -9.69 9.39 18.52
CA GLY A 18 -9.24 9.76 19.86
C GLY A 18 -10.41 9.84 20.86
N LEU A 19 -11.51 10.51 20.50
CA LEU A 19 -12.68 10.68 21.36
C LEU A 19 -13.46 9.37 21.58
N LEU A 20 -13.52 8.47 20.59
CA LEU A 20 -14.16 7.16 20.70
C LEU A 20 -13.48 6.24 21.72
N SER A 21 -12.28 6.60 22.18
CA SER A 21 -11.60 5.88 23.26
C SER A 21 -12.31 6.04 24.61
N LEU A 22 -13.01 7.16 24.85
CA LEU A 22 -13.73 7.38 26.10
C LEU A 22 -14.81 6.32 26.34
N PRO A 23 -15.81 6.12 25.46
CA PRO A 23 -16.84 5.11 25.70
C PRO A 23 -16.30 3.67 25.73
N VAL A 24 -15.13 3.40 25.13
CA VAL A 24 -14.56 2.04 25.09
C VAL A 24 -13.59 1.80 26.25
N LEU A 25 -12.54 2.60 26.38
CA LEU A 25 -11.47 2.43 27.37
C LEU A 25 -11.87 2.87 28.79
N TYR A 26 -12.75 3.87 28.97
CA TYR A 26 -13.17 4.30 30.31
C TYR A 26 -14.30 3.42 30.91
N SER A 27 -14.96 2.59 30.10
CA SER A 27 -16.19 1.85 30.45
C SER A 27 -16.16 0.97 31.72
N ARG A 28 -15.00 0.52 32.19
CA ARG A 28 -14.87 -0.40 33.33
C ARG A 28 -14.42 0.28 34.62
N ASP A 29 -14.33 1.61 34.65
CA ASP A 29 -13.78 2.39 35.75
C ASP A 29 -12.38 1.92 36.21
N ASN A 30 -11.64 1.23 35.34
CA ASN A 30 -10.28 0.73 35.59
C ASN A 30 -9.19 1.72 35.14
N LEU A 31 -9.58 2.81 34.48
CA LEU A 31 -8.71 3.85 33.95
C LEU A 31 -9.31 5.22 34.32
N ALA A 32 -8.47 6.22 34.57
CA ALA A 32 -8.96 7.59 34.62
C ALA A 32 -9.37 8.02 33.20
N ALA A 33 -10.43 8.85 33.09
CA ALA A 33 -10.92 9.30 31.80
C ALA A 33 -9.85 10.03 30.96
N ILE A 34 -8.93 10.75 31.62
CA ILE A 34 -7.81 11.42 30.94
C ILE A 34 -6.82 10.43 30.35
N ASP A 35 -6.53 9.32 31.04
CA ASP A 35 -5.63 8.27 30.55
C ASP A 35 -6.27 7.51 29.39
N ALA A 36 -7.56 7.19 29.50
CA ALA A 36 -8.33 6.60 28.40
C ALA A 36 -8.26 7.48 27.13
N TYR A 37 -8.49 8.79 27.28
CA TYR A 37 -8.41 9.73 26.17
C TYR A 37 -6.98 9.90 25.63
N PHE A 38 -5.97 10.00 26.51
CA PHE A 38 -4.57 10.17 26.11
C PHE A 38 -4.08 8.97 25.30
N VAL A 39 -4.29 7.75 25.81
CA VAL A 39 -3.89 6.51 25.13
C VAL A 39 -4.68 6.34 23.83
N GLY A 40 -5.96 6.72 23.81
CA GLY A 40 -6.76 6.75 22.58
C GLY A 40 -6.22 7.72 21.52
N CYS A 41 -5.85 8.93 21.93
CA CYS A 41 -5.18 9.89 21.06
C CYS A 41 -3.86 9.33 20.54
N SER A 42 -3.04 8.73 21.41
CA SER A 42 -1.78 8.12 21.01
C SER A 42 -1.97 6.99 19.99
N ALA A 43 -2.95 6.12 20.20
CA ALA A 43 -3.31 5.06 19.28
C ALA A 43 -3.72 5.61 17.90
N SER A 44 -4.62 6.60 17.89
CA SER A 44 -5.15 7.20 16.64
C SER A 44 -4.14 8.07 15.88
N THR A 45 -3.07 8.51 16.54
CA THR A 45 -2.02 9.35 15.95
C THR A 45 -0.75 8.56 15.62
N GLY A 46 -0.66 7.30 16.06
CA GLY A 46 0.53 6.46 15.87
C GLY A 46 1.73 6.90 16.71
N SER A 47 1.53 7.59 17.84
CA SER A 47 2.66 8.15 18.61
C SER A 47 3.33 7.19 19.57
N GLY A 48 2.62 6.14 20.02
CA GLY A 48 3.17 5.12 20.93
C GLY A 48 3.28 5.47 22.40
N LEU A 49 2.83 6.66 22.79
CA LEU A 49 2.87 7.14 24.18
C LEU A 49 1.71 6.58 24.99
N ASN A 50 2.00 5.88 26.08
CA ASN A 50 1.00 5.37 27.02
C ASN A 50 1.27 5.86 28.44
N THR A 51 0.21 6.25 29.15
CA THR A 51 0.26 6.65 30.57
C THR A 51 -0.07 5.51 31.53
N VAL A 52 -0.54 4.38 30.99
CA VAL A 52 -0.97 3.20 31.75
C VAL A 52 -0.40 1.93 31.11
N ASP A 53 -0.25 0.88 31.92
CA ASP A 53 0.16 -0.44 31.44
C ASP A 53 -0.99 -1.08 30.64
N LEU A 54 -0.67 -1.53 29.42
CA LEU A 54 -1.66 -2.07 28.48
C LEU A 54 -1.89 -3.57 28.66
N GLY A 55 -0.89 -4.28 29.19
CA GLY A 55 -0.95 -5.74 29.39
C GLY A 55 -2.10 -6.20 30.30
N PRO A 56 -2.34 -5.54 31.45
CA PRO A 56 -3.42 -5.90 32.36
C PRO A 56 -4.82 -5.50 31.89
N LEU A 57 -4.94 -4.72 30.80
CA LEU A 57 -6.25 -4.27 30.34
C LEU A 57 -7.10 -5.47 29.86
N PRO A 58 -8.41 -5.49 30.07
CA PRO A 58 -9.29 -6.47 29.45
C PRO A 58 -9.16 -6.50 27.93
N LEU A 59 -9.37 -7.69 27.36
CA LEU A 59 -9.18 -7.95 25.94
C LEU A 59 -9.92 -6.94 25.03
N TYR A 60 -11.14 -6.51 25.35
CA TYR A 60 -11.86 -5.56 24.50
C TYR A 60 -11.20 -4.16 24.46
N GLN A 61 -10.55 -3.72 25.54
CA GLN A 61 -9.77 -2.48 25.57
C GLN A 61 -8.49 -2.66 24.75
N GLN A 62 -7.82 -3.81 24.89
CA GLN A 62 -6.67 -4.13 24.04
C GLN A 62 -7.05 -4.23 22.55
N LEU A 63 -8.21 -4.79 22.22
CA LEU A 63 -8.72 -4.86 20.84
C LEU A 63 -8.96 -3.47 20.26
N TYR A 64 -9.45 -2.52 21.07
CA TYR A 64 -9.56 -1.12 20.65
C TYR A 64 -8.18 -0.54 20.29
N LEU A 65 -7.20 -0.73 21.18
CA LEU A 65 -5.82 -0.27 20.97
C LEU A 65 -5.08 -1.01 19.85
N TYR A 66 -5.55 -2.19 19.46
CA TYR A 66 -5.06 -2.96 18.33
C TYR A 66 -5.64 -2.47 16.99
N PHE A 67 -6.95 -2.23 16.92
CA PHE A 67 -7.60 -1.88 15.66
C PHE A 67 -7.54 -0.40 15.32
N VAL A 68 -7.59 0.51 16.31
CA VAL A 68 -7.60 1.95 16.01
C VAL A 68 -6.35 2.41 15.26
N PRO A 69 -5.11 2.10 15.70
CA PRO A 69 -3.90 2.47 14.97
C PRO A 69 -3.91 1.93 13.53
N MET A 70 -4.36 0.68 13.37
CA MET A 70 -4.51 0.04 12.07
C MET A 70 -5.48 0.78 11.15
N LEU A 71 -6.60 1.31 11.68
CA LEU A 71 -7.59 2.05 10.91
C LEU A 71 -7.18 3.51 10.65
N THR A 72 -6.34 4.09 11.49
CA THR A 72 -5.80 5.45 11.32
C THR A 72 -4.50 5.49 10.55
N SER A 73 -3.91 4.32 10.24
CA SER A 73 -2.63 4.21 9.55
C SER A 73 -2.71 4.76 8.12
N PRO A 74 -1.65 5.45 7.63
CA PRO A 74 -1.56 5.88 6.24
C PRO A 74 -1.79 4.74 5.23
N CYS A 75 -1.35 3.52 5.52
CA CYS A 75 -1.60 2.36 4.68
C CYS A 75 -3.10 2.08 4.51
N PHE A 76 -3.86 2.05 5.62
CA PHE A 76 -5.30 1.80 5.57
C PHE A 76 -6.06 2.96 4.93
N VAL A 77 -5.69 4.20 5.23
CA VAL A 77 -6.29 5.39 4.61
C VAL A 77 -6.12 5.36 3.09
N ASN A 78 -4.97 4.90 2.58
CA ASN A 78 -4.76 4.75 1.15
C ASN A 78 -5.71 3.71 0.51
N ILE A 79 -6.01 2.61 1.20
CA ILE A 79 -7.01 1.63 0.73
C ILE A 79 -8.37 2.32 0.58
N VAL A 80 -8.80 3.07 1.61
CA VAL A 80 -10.07 3.80 1.59
C VAL A 80 -10.11 4.82 0.45
N VAL A 81 -9.03 5.58 0.25
CA VAL A 81 -8.94 6.56 -0.84
C VAL A 81 -9.04 5.89 -2.21
N VAL A 82 -8.37 4.75 -2.43
CA VAL A 82 -8.48 3.98 -3.68
C VAL A 82 -9.92 3.49 -3.91
N VAL A 83 -10.58 2.98 -2.87
CA VAL A 83 -11.99 2.55 -2.95
C VAL A 83 -12.91 3.72 -3.28
N LEU A 84 -12.77 4.86 -2.59
CA LEU A 84 -13.56 6.06 -2.87
C LEU A 84 -13.33 6.58 -4.30
N ARG A 85 -12.09 6.52 -4.77
CA ARG A 85 -11.73 6.90 -6.14
C ARG A 85 -12.36 5.96 -7.17
N LEU A 86 -12.32 4.65 -6.94
CA LEU A 86 -13.01 3.68 -7.80
C LEU A 86 -14.53 3.93 -7.85
N ARG A 87 -15.17 4.18 -6.70
CA ARG A 87 -16.61 4.52 -6.64
C ARG A 87 -16.93 5.82 -7.35
N TRP A 88 -16.04 6.82 -7.27
CA TRP A 88 -16.17 8.05 -8.02
C TRP A 88 -16.10 7.81 -9.53
N PHE A 89 -15.16 6.98 -9.99
CA PHE A 89 -15.06 6.57 -11.39
C PHE A 89 -16.31 5.84 -11.86
N ASP A 90 -16.79 4.84 -11.12
CA ASP A 90 -18.01 4.10 -11.47
C ASP A 90 -19.21 5.04 -11.62
N LYS A 91 -19.39 5.98 -10.68
CA LYS A 91 -20.48 6.95 -10.74
C LYS A 91 -20.37 7.91 -11.92
N ARG A 92 -19.15 8.30 -12.30
CA ARG A 92 -18.91 9.21 -13.42
C ARG A 92 -19.09 8.51 -14.77
N ILE A 93 -18.58 7.30 -14.92
CA ILE A 93 -18.70 6.48 -16.12
C ILE A 93 -20.17 6.11 -16.38
N ASN A 94 -20.92 5.72 -15.36
CA ASN A 94 -22.35 5.41 -15.49
C ASN A 94 -23.22 6.61 -15.93
N GLY A 95 -22.69 7.83 -15.84
CA GLY A 95 -23.37 9.06 -16.29
C GLY A 95 -22.98 9.54 -17.69
N LEU A 96 -22.07 8.84 -18.39
CA LEU A 96 -21.49 9.26 -19.66
C LEU A 96 -21.77 8.26 -20.79
N GLY A 97 -21.69 8.73 -22.04
CA GLY A 97 -21.75 7.87 -23.23
C GLY A 97 -20.53 6.96 -23.38
N SER A 98 -20.60 6.00 -24.30
CA SER A 98 -19.56 4.96 -24.49
C SER A 98 -18.18 5.52 -24.88
N ARG A 99 -18.11 6.56 -25.73
CA ARG A 99 -16.84 7.20 -26.15
C ARG A 99 -16.11 7.88 -24.98
N ASP A 100 -16.82 8.69 -24.21
CA ASP A 100 -16.24 9.44 -23.08
C ASP A 100 -15.82 8.52 -21.92
N SER A 101 -16.50 7.39 -21.78
CA SER A 101 -16.21 6.37 -20.77
C SER A 101 -14.87 5.67 -21.02
N GLU A 102 -14.52 5.42 -22.28
CA GLU A 102 -13.27 4.77 -22.66
C GLU A 102 -12.06 5.71 -22.50
N GLU A 103 -12.26 7.00 -22.79
CA GLU A 103 -11.22 8.04 -22.66
C GLU A 103 -10.89 8.35 -21.19
N ILE A 104 -11.90 8.40 -20.31
CA ILE A 104 -11.72 8.69 -18.87
C ILE A 104 -11.39 7.42 -18.06
N GLY A 105 -11.93 6.27 -18.48
CA GLY A 105 -11.86 4.98 -17.75
C GLY A 105 -10.75 4.04 -18.21
N GLY A 106 -9.92 4.44 -19.17
CA GLY A 106 -8.92 3.57 -19.80
C GLY A 106 -7.87 3.03 -18.82
N VAL A 107 -6.80 3.79 -18.59
CA VAL A 107 -5.61 3.28 -17.86
C VAL A 107 -5.74 3.50 -16.35
N GLU A 108 -6.23 4.66 -15.90
CA GLU A 108 -6.27 5.02 -14.48
C GLU A 108 -7.22 4.11 -13.68
N TYR A 109 -8.44 3.92 -14.17
CA TYR A 109 -9.43 3.06 -13.52
C TYR A 109 -8.99 1.59 -13.49
N ARG A 110 -8.42 1.07 -14.59
CA ARG A 110 -7.82 -0.28 -14.63
C ARG A 110 -6.66 -0.42 -13.64
N SER A 111 -5.81 0.61 -13.54
CA SER A 111 -4.69 0.63 -12.59
C SER A 111 -5.18 0.60 -11.15
N LEU A 112 -6.23 1.35 -10.81
CA LEU A 112 -6.81 1.35 -9.46
C LEU A 112 -7.44 -0.01 -9.10
N LYS A 113 -8.11 -0.68 -10.05
CA LYS A 113 -8.64 -2.04 -9.83
C LYS A 113 -7.55 -3.07 -9.58
N LEU A 114 -6.40 -2.94 -10.24
CA LEU A 114 -5.25 -3.80 -10.02
C LEU A 114 -4.54 -3.46 -8.70
N LEU A 115 -4.42 -2.18 -8.39
CA LEU A 115 -3.75 -1.68 -7.19
C LEU A 115 -4.49 -2.09 -5.91
N LEU A 116 -5.82 -2.00 -5.89
CA LEU A 116 -6.63 -2.29 -4.71
C LEU A 116 -6.34 -3.67 -4.07
N PRO A 117 -6.44 -4.80 -4.78
CA PRO A 117 -6.15 -6.11 -4.19
C PRO A 117 -4.68 -6.25 -3.78
N ILE A 118 -3.73 -5.61 -4.48
CA ILE A 118 -2.31 -5.63 -4.11
C ILE A 118 -2.11 -4.94 -2.76
N VAL A 119 -2.67 -3.74 -2.57
CA VAL A 119 -2.55 -2.99 -1.31
C VAL A 119 -3.26 -3.72 -0.16
N ILE A 120 -4.46 -4.25 -0.39
CA ILE A 120 -5.20 -5.05 0.63
C ILE A 120 -4.38 -6.28 1.03
N SER A 121 -3.88 -7.04 0.06
CA SER A 121 -3.10 -8.25 0.32
C SER A 121 -1.78 -7.92 1.01
N TYR A 122 -1.14 -6.82 0.64
CA TYR A 122 0.08 -6.34 1.30
C TYR A 122 -0.20 -6.02 2.77
N PHE A 123 -1.22 -5.20 3.04
CA PHE A 123 -1.55 -4.74 4.37
C PHE A 123 -1.93 -5.88 5.30
N PHE A 124 -2.97 -6.66 4.97
CA PHE A 124 -3.43 -7.76 5.82
C PHE A 124 -2.46 -8.95 5.79
N GLY A 125 -1.83 -9.21 4.64
CA GLY A 125 -0.88 -10.31 4.50
C GLY A 125 0.33 -10.14 5.39
N LEU A 126 0.91 -8.94 5.47
CA LEU A 126 2.04 -8.68 6.36
C LEU A 126 1.67 -8.79 7.85
N HIS A 127 0.50 -8.26 8.25
CA HIS A 127 0.01 -8.39 9.63
C HIS A 127 -0.17 -9.86 10.04
N LEU A 128 -0.86 -10.64 9.19
CA LEU A 128 -1.11 -12.06 9.44
C LEU A 128 0.18 -12.88 9.42
N LEU A 129 1.06 -12.62 8.44
CA LEU A 129 2.33 -13.32 8.30
C LEU A 129 3.25 -13.04 9.49
N GLY A 130 3.43 -11.76 9.87
CA GLY A 130 4.24 -11.39 11.03
C GLY A 130 3.73 -12.01 12.32
N GLY A 131 2.41 -11.92 12.56
CA GLY A 131 1.77 -12.49 13.75
C GLY A 131 1.91 -14.01 13.80
N ALA A 132 1.75 -14.68 12.66
CA ALA A 132 1.95 -16.13 12.56
C ALA A 132 3.41 -16.54 12.80
N ILE A 133 4.38 -15.86 12.18
CA ILE A 133 5.81 -16.17 12.39
C ILE A 133 6.19 -15.95 13.86
N LEU A 134 5.77 -14.84 14.47
CA LEU A 134 6.08 -14.56 15.87
C LEU A 134 5.38 -15.53 16.83
N SER A 135 4.14 -15.94 16.51
CA SER A 135 3.39 -16.97 17.27
C SER A 135 4.05 -18.34 17.19
N ILE A 136 4.60 -18.70 16.02
CA ILE A 136 5.36 -19.94 15.85
C ILE A 136 6.67 -19.83 16.63
N TRP A 137 7.39 -18.70 16.51
CA TRP A 137 8.65 -18.51 17.21
C TRP A 137 8.50 -18.68 18.73
N VAL A 138 7.52 -18.01 19.35
CA VAL A 138 7.35 -18.05 20.81
C VAL A 138 7.04 -19.47 21.32
N ARG A 139 6.39 -20.31 20.50
CA ARG A 139 6.09 -21.71 20.83
C ARG A 139 7.36 -22.58 20.97
N PHE A 140 8.41 -22.23 20.24
CA PHE A 140 9.68 -22.98 20.19
C PHE A 140 10.85 -22.21 20.82
N ALA A 141 10.58 -21.05 21.40
CA ALA A 141 11.58 -20.21 22.03
C ALA A 141 12.07 -20.80 23.36
N ASP A 142 13.18 -20.27 23.87
CA ASP A 142 13.66 -20.58 25.20
C ASP A 142 12.57 -20.33 26.26
N ALA A 143 12.47 -21.24 27.23
CA ALA A 143 11.44 -21.22 28.27
C ALA A 143 11.42 -19.92 29.07
N LYS A 144 12.52 -19.16 29.14
CA LYS A 144 12.57 -17.86 29.81
C LYS A 144 11.58 -16.85 29.22
N TYR A 145 11.33 -16.90 27.91
CA TYR A 145 10.43 -15.97 27.22
C TYR A 145 8.96 -16.34 27.46
N THR A 146 8.61 -17.61 27.33
CA THR A 146 7.25 -18.10 27.57
C THR A 146 6.87 -17.98 29.04
N ALA A 147 7.78 -18.32 29.96
CA ALA A 147 7.56 -18.15 31.40
C ALA A 147 7.36 -16.69 31.79
N TYR A 148 8.05 -15.74 31.15
CA TYR A 148 7.82 -14.32 31.38
C TYR A 148 6.41 -13.88 30.94
N LEU A 149 5.96 -14.32 29.76
CA LEU A 149 4.60 -14.03 29.29
C LEU A 149 3.54 -14.68 30.18
N ASP A 150 3.78 -15.90 30.67
CA ASP A 150 2.90 -16.60 31.60
C ASP A 150 2.79 -15.86 32.95
N GLN A 151 3.89 -15.30 33.46
CA GLN A 151 3.90 -14.48 34.67
C GLN A 151 3.05 -13.21 34.52
N LEU A 152 2.99 -12.65 33.32
CA LEU A 152 2.16 -11.48 32.99
C LEU A 152 0.72 -11.84 32.61
N ALA A 153 0.34 -13.13 32.72
CA ALA A 153 -0.93 -13.67 32.28
C ALA A 153 -1.26 -13.35 30.81
N GLN A 154 -0.25 -13.20 29.96
CA GLN A 154 -0.41 -12.88 28.55
C GLN A 154 -0.53 -14.15 27.71
N ASN A 155 -1.58 -14.22 26.89
CA ASN A 155 -1.69 -15.28 25.89
C ASN A 155 -0.60 -15.09 24.82
N HIS A 156 0.23 -16.12 24.60
CA HIS A 156 1.40 -16.02 23.71
C HIS A 156 1.05 -15.68 22.26
N THR A 157 -0.06 -16.23 21.75
CA THR A 157 -0.54 -15.94 20.39
C THR A 157 -1.06 -14.51 20.29
N TRP A 158 -1.89 -14.08 21.24
CA TRP A 158 -2.39 -12.70 21.26
C TRP A 158 -1.25 -11.68 21.38
N TRP A 159 -0.28 -11.93 22.26
CA TRP A 159 0.92 -11.13 22.38
C TRP A 159 1.71 -11.04 21.06
N ALA A 160 1.83 -12.15 20.32
CA ALA A 160 2.54 -12.15 19.05
C ALA A 160 1.81 -11.31 17.98
N PHE A 161 0.49 -11.42 17.89
CA PHE A 161 -0.30 -10.59 16.96
C PHE A 161 -0.29 -9.13 17.35
N TYR A 162 -0.47 -8.82 18.63
CA TYR A 162 -0.48 -7.44 19.14
C TYR A 162 0.87 -6.77 18.92
N THR A 163 1.97 -7.43 19.30
CA THR A 163 3.33 -6.93 19.10
C THR A 163 3.63 -6.71 17.62
N THR A 164 3.20 -7.64 16.75
CA THR A 164 3.37 -7.49 15.29
C THR A 164 2.63 -6.27 14.76
N GLN A 165 1.35 -6.11 15.08
CA GLN A 165 0.52 -5.02 14.59
C GLN A 165 1.05 -3.67 15.06
N SER A 166 1.36 -3.56 16.36
CA SER A 166 1.91 -2.36 16.95
C SER A 166 3.21 -1.92 16.28
N LEU A 167 4.10 -2.86 15.93
CA LEU A 167 5.35 -2.53 15.24
C LEU A 167 5.12 -2.19 13.76
N MET A 168 4.19 -2.86 13.08
CA MET A 168 3.85 -2.57 11.68
C MET A 168 3.26 -1.17 11.49
N ASP A 169 2.42 -0.72 12.41
CA ASP A 169 1.86 0.64 12.38
C ASP A 169 2.82 1.68 12.99
N ASN A 170 4.08 1.31 13.26
CA ASN A 170 5.09 2.15 13.93
C ASN A 170 4.61 2.74 15.27
N LEU A 171 3.69 2.07 15.96
CA LEU A 171 3.06 2.54 17.18
C LEU A 171 3.97 2.31 18.39
N GLY A 172 4.43 1.09 18.65
CA GLY A 172 5.30 0.78 19.78
C GLY A 172 4.60 0.53 21.12
N PHE A 173 3.27 0.38 21.13
CA PHE A 173 2.56 -0.21 22.27
C PHE A 173 2.98 -1.65 22.49
N THR A 174 3.14 -2.03 23.75
CA THR A 174 3.54 -3.39 24.15
C THR A 174 2.59 -3.91 25.23
N LEU A 175 2.36 -5.22 25.25
CA LEU A 175 1.60 -5.87 26.33
C LEU A 175 2.50 -6.31 27.49
N THR A 176 3.80 -6.00 27.42
CA THR A 176 4.74 -6.23 28.51
C THR A 176 5.14 -4.89 29.13
N PRO A 177 5.20 -4.79 30.46
CA PRO A 177 5.39 -3.51 31.14
C PRO A 177 6.79 -2.90 30.93
N ASP A 178 7.74 -3.72 30.45
CA ASP A 178 9.15 -3.39 30.28
C ASP A 178 9.50 -2.98 28.84
N ALA A 179 8.51 -2.67 27.99
CA ALA A 179 8.72 -2.29 26.60
C ALA A 179 9.62 -3.29 25.83
N MET A 180 9.37 -4.59 26.01
CA MET A 180 10.08 -5.69 25.36
C MET A 180 11.58 -5.84 25.74
N VAL A 181 12.05 -5.23 26.83
CA VAL A 181 13.45 -5.35 27.29
C VAL A 181 13.83 -6.81 27.61
N HIS A 182 12.92 -7.64 28.12
CA HIS A 182 13.14 -9.07 28.35
C HIS A 182 13.40 -9.86 27.05
N PHE A 183 13.04 -9.31 25.89
CA PHE A 183 13.25 -9.92 24.57
C PHE A 183 14.46 -9.33 23.82
N ARG A 184 15.29 -8.50 24.48
CA ARG A 184 16.43 -7.81 23.85
C ARG A 184 17.52 -8.72 23.27
N ASP A 185 17.56 -9.99 23.66
CA ASP A 185 18.48 -11.00 23.14
C ASP A 185 17.79 -12.01 22.20
N ALA A 186 16.50 -11.81 21.91
CA ALA A 186 15.73 -12.64 21.00
C ALA A 186 15.95 -12.19 19.54
N ALA A 187 17.00 -12.71 18.90
CA ALA A 187 17.40 -12.29 17.55
C ALA A 187 16.27 -12.37 16.51
N ILE A 188 15.46 -13.45 16.53
CA ILE A 188 14.39 -13.66 15.54
C ILE A 188 13.28 -12.59 15.68
N PRO A 189 12.67 -12.37 16.85
CA PRO A 189 11.72 -11.27 17.05
C PRO A 189 12.30 -9.92 16.66
N LEU A 190 13.53 -9.60 17.07
CA LEU A 190 14.13 -8.29 16.78
C LEU A 190 14.30 -8.06 15.28
N LEU A 191 14.82 -9.05 14.54
CA LEU A 191 14.99 -8.96 13.09
C LEU A 191 13.63 -8.90 12.38
N LEU A 192 12.67 -9.74 12.78
CA LEU A 192 11.33 -9.78 12.21
C LEU A 192 10.59 -8.46 12.43
N LEU A 193 10.53 -7.99 13.68
CA LEU A 193 9.82 -6.77 14.04
C LEU A 193 10.46 -5.52 13.42
N THR A 194 11.79 -5.48 13.31
CA THR A 194 12.48 -4.39 12.61
C THR A 194 12.13 -4.40 11.11
N ALA A 195 12.15 -5.57 10.47
CA ALA A 195 11.77 -5.69 9.06
C ALA A 195 10.30 -5.30 8.84
N LEU A 196 9.41 -5.67 9.76
CA LEU A 196 7.99 -5.34 9.71
C LEU A 196 7.71 -3.85 9.98
N ALA A 197 8.42 -3.20 10.89
CA ALA A 197 8.31 -1.75 11.12
C ALA A 197 8.82 -0.94 9.92
N LEU A 198 9.86 -1.44 9.24
CA LEU A 198 10.29 -0.86 7.98
C LEU A 198 9.24 -1.10 6.88
N ALA A 199 8.69 -2.31 6.78
CA ALA A 199 7.76 -2.66 5.71
C ALA A 199 6.35 -2.07 5.90
N GLY A 200 5.92 -1.90 7.14
CA GLY A 200 4.59 -1.46 7.52
C GLY A 200 4.31 -0.04 7.05
N GLU A 201 4.79 0.98 7.76
CA GLU A 201 4.57 2.38 7.38
C GLU A 201 5.78 3.00 6.66
N THR A 202 6.99 2.78 7.17
CA THR A 202 8.20 3.53 6.77
C THR A 202 8.56 3.40 5.28
N LEU A 203 8.59 2.17 4.75
CA LEU A 203 8.95 1.84 3.37
C LEU A 203 7.74 1.38 2.55
N TYR A 204 6.52 1.57 3.04
CA TYR A 204 5.30 1.16 2.35
C TYR A 204 5.25 1.61 0.88
N PRO A 205 5.50 2.89 0.53
CA PRO A 205 5.44 3.32 -0.86
C PRO A 205 6.50 2.66 -1.74
N VAL A 206 7.66 2.32 -1.17
CA VAL A 206 8.77 1.70 -1.88
C VAL A 206 8.50 0.22 -2.11
N LEU A 207 8.16 -0.52 -1.04
CA LEU A 207 7.87 -1.95 -1.12
C LEU A 207 6.60 -2.24 -1.90
N LEU A 208 5.57 -1.39 -1.80
CA LEU A 208 4.38 -1.50 -2.63
C LEU A 208 4.72 -1.34 -4.12
N ARG A 209 5.64 -0.44 -4.49
CA ARG A 209 6.10 -0.30 -5.89
C ARG A 209 6.86 -1.55 -6.35
N PHE A 210 7.69 -2.13 -5.48
CA PHE A 210 8.31 -3.43 -5.78
C PHE A 210 7.25 -4.52 -5.97
N ALA A 211 6.26 -4.62 -5.08
CA ALA A 211 5.17 -5.59 -5.20
C ALA A 211 4.33 -5.36 -6.47
N ALA A 212 4.01 -4.12 -6.82
CA ALA A 212 3.15 -3.79 -7.95
C ALA A 212 3.86 -3.94 -9.31
N ILE A 213 5.15 -3.56 -9.42
CA ILE A 213 5.86 -3.49 -10.71
C ILE A 213 6.76 -4.71 -10.93
N LYS A 214 7.26 -5.35 -9.85
CA LYS A 214 8.30 -6.39 -9.95
C LYS A 214 7.79 -7.80 -9.69
N ILE A 215 6.50 -8.04 -9.45
CA ILE A 215 6.03 -9.41 -9.15
C ILE A 215 6.32 -10.39 -10.29
N PHE A 216 6.04 -10.00 -11.53
CA PHE A 216 6.31 -10.82 -12.72
C PHE A 216 7.82 -10.97 -13.01
N PRO A 217 8.62 -9.89 -12.94
CA PRO A 217 10.08 -9.92 -12.97
C PRO A 217 10.75 -10.81 -11.92
N ILE A 218 10.37 -10.67 -10.65
CA ILE A 218 10.97 -11.40 -9.52
C ILE A 218 10.64 -12.88 -9.67
N PHE A 219 9.39 -13.21 -10.01
CA PHE A 219 9.00 -14.58 -10.33
C PHE A 219 9.86 -15.16 -11.46
N PHE A 220 10.13 -14.38 -12.51
CA PHE A 220 11.02 -14.78 -13.59
C PHE A 220 12.47 -15.01 -13.14
N GLU A 221 13.05 -14.11 -12.35
CA GLU A 221 14.42 -14.25 -11.82
C GLU A 221 14.55 -15.46 -10.89
N VAL A 222 13.60 -15.65 -9.98
CA VAL A 222 13.58 -16.78 -9.04
C VAL A 222 13.46 -18.12 -9.78
N VAL A 223 12.54 -18.22 -10.75
CA VAL A 223 12.38 -19.42 -11.58
C VAL A 223 13.65 -19.67 -12.41
N SER A 224 14.23 -18.63 -13.03
CA SER A 224 15.44 -18.78 -13.86
C SER A 224 16.66 -19.19 -13.03
N ALA A 225 16.83 -18.62 -11.83
CA ALA A 225 17.88 -19.01 -10.90
C ALA A 225 17.73 -20.48 -10.46
N TYR A 226 16.52 -20.90 -10.09
CA TYR A 226 16.25 -22.27 -9.66
C TYR A 226 16.44 -23.30 -10.78
N VAL A 227 16.05 -22.95 -12.01
CA VAL A 227 16.28 -23.74 -13.24
C VAL A 227 17.78 -23.88 -13.54
N GLY A 228 18.59 -22.89 -13.17
CA GLY A 228 20.04 -22.84 -13.37
C GLY A 228 20.89 -23.58 -12.33
N ILE A 229 20.31 -24.04 -11.22
CA ILE A 229 21.06 -24.79 -10.19
C ILE A 229 21.46 -26.18 -10.74
N SER A 230 22.72 -26.57 -10.55
CA SER A 230 23.22 -27.90 -10.91
C SER A 230 22.74 -28.96 -9.93
N HIS A 231 22.29 -30.11 -10.43
CA HIS A 231 21.85 -31.23 -9.61
C HIS A 231 22.92 -32.34 -9.60
N PRO A 232 23.29 -32.93 -8.45
CA PRO A 232 24.41 -33.88 -8.34
C PRO A 232 24.28 -35.20 -9.13
N SER A 233 23.16 -35.45 -9.82
CA SER A 233 22.90 -36.70 -10.54
C SER A 233 22.93 -36.54 -12.06
N VAL A 234 23.15 -35.32 -12.56
CA VAL A 234 23.17 -34.98 -13.98
C VAL A 234 24.22 -33.89 -14.20
N SER A 235 24.99 -33.99 -15.27
CA SER A 235 26.04 -33.01 -15.61
C SER A 235 25.49 -31.67 -16.13
N SER A 236 24.18 -31.49 -16.12
CA SER A 236 23.44 -30.32 -16.61
C SER A 236 22.56 -29.72 -15.51
N SER A 237 21.93 -28.57 -15.79
CA SER A 237 21.09 -27.87 -14.81
C SER A 237 19.81 -28.64 -14.47
N LEU A 238 19.16 -28.27 -13.36
CA LEU A 238 17.90 -28.87 -12.87
C LEU A 238 16.81 -28.94 -13.95
N SER A 239 16.83 -27.99 -14.89
CA SER A 239 15.97 -27.94 -16.08
C SER A 239 15.92 -29.23 -16.90
N SER A 240 16.98 -30.05 -16.86
CA SER A 240 17.08 -31.32 -17.58
C SER A 240 16.00 -32.33 -17.15
N LYS A 241 15.66 -32.34 -15.86
CA LYS A 241 14.67 -33.24 -15.24
C LYS A 241 13.22 -32.81 -15.43
N PHE A 242 12.96 -31.63 -16.00
CA PHE A 242 11.60 -31.14 -16.16
C PHE A 242 10.83 -31.93 -17.22
N SER A 243 9.52 -32.08 -17.00
CA SER A 243 8.60 -32.64 -17.99
C SER A 243 8.54 -31.77 -19.25
N VAL A 244 8.06 -32.32 -20.36
CA VAL A 244 7.87 -31.57 -21.62
C VAL A 244 7.03 -30.31 -21.39
N ALA A 245 5.93 -30.43 -20.63
CA ALA A 245 5.09 -29.29 -20.26
C ALA A 245 5.88 -28.23 -19.44
N GLY A 246 6.70 -28.66 -18.48
CA GLY A 246 7.54 -27.75 -17.69
C GLY A 246 8.55 -26.99 -18.54
N LYS A 247 9.14 -27.64 -19.54
CA LYS A 247 10.08 -26.99 -20.48
C LYS A 247 9.37 -25.98 -21.38
N ILE A 248 8.16 -26.28 -21.87
CA ILE A 248 7.36 -25.34 -22.67
C ILE A 248 7.01 -24.09 -21.84
N VAL A 249 6.61 -24.27 -20.57
CA VAL A 249 6.34 -23.15 -19.66
C VAL A 249 7.59 -22.28 -19.46
N VAL A 250 8.76 -22.90 -19.23
CA VAL A 250 10.03 -22.18 -19.10
C VAL A 250 10.38 -21.42 -20.39
N CYS A 251 10.21 -22.03 -21.57
CA CYS A 251 10.44 -21.35 -22.86
C CYS A 251 9.51 -20.15 -23.05
N ALA A 252 8.21 -20.31 -22.77
CA ALA A 252 7.24 -19.22 -22.84
C ALA A 252 7.61 -18.08 -21.86
N MET A 253 8.08 -18.43 -20.66
CA MET A 253 8.60 -17.46 -19.69
C MET A 253 9.83 -16.72 -20.22
N MET A 254 10.81 -17.41 -20.81
CA MET A 254 12.02 -16.79 -21.38
C MET A 254 11.70 -15.80 -22.50
N ILE A 255 10.77 -16.16 -23.40
CA ILE A 255 10.32 -15.28 -24.49
C ILE A 255 9.61 -14.04 -23.92
N ARG A 256 8.69 -14.25 -22.96
CA ARG A 256 7.98 -13.15 -22.31
C ARG A 256 8.92 -12.24 -21.50
N GLY A 257 9.98 -12.78 -20.91
CA GLY A 257 11.03 -12.03 -20.23
C GLY A 257 11.77 -11.07 -21.17
N ARG A 258 12.00 -11.48 -22.42
CA ARG A 258 12.66 -10.63 -23.45
C ARG A 258 11.78 -9.51 -24.00
N HIS A 259 10.45 -9.68 -23.98
CA HIS A 259 9.52 -8.64 -24.43
C HIS A 259 9.17 -7.63 -23.32
N ARG A 260 9.76 -7.76 -22.14
CA ARG A 260 9.51 -6.88 -21.00
C ARG A 260 10.07 -5.48 -21.26
N GLY A 261 9.21 -4.47 -21.16
CA GLY A 261 9.60 -3.06 -21.29
C GLY A 261 9.76 -2.60 -22.74
N MET A 262 9.39 -3.45 -23.71
CA MET A 262 9.26 -3.03 -25.10
C MET A 262 8.01 -2.16 -25.24
N PRO A 263 8.08 -1.02 -25.95
CA PRO A 263 6.90 -0.18 -26.18
C PRO A 263 5.82 -0.96 -26.96
N ASP A 264 4.56 -0.79 -26.55
CA ASP A 264 3.41 -1.52 -27.13
C ASP A 264 3.12 -1.14 -28.60
N ARG A 265 3.67 -0.01 -29.06
CA ARG A 265 3.57 0.46 -30.45
C ARG A 265 4.91 1.03 -30.89
N LEU A 266 5.18 0.94 -32.19
CA LEU A 266 6.30 1.64 -32.82
C LEU A 266 6.11 3.15 -32.62
N ASP A 267 7.20 3.86 -32.36
CA ASP A 267 7.18 5.31 -32.22
C ASP A 267 6.59 5.93 -33.50
N PRO A 268 5.52 6.74 -33.42
CA PRO A 268 4.92 7.38 -34.58
C PRO A 268 5.89 8.25 -35.39
N THR A 269 7.01 8.68 -34.82
CA THR A 269 8.06 9.42 -35.53
C THR A 269 8.86 8.56 -36.51
N ILE A 270 8.78 7.23 -36.40
CA ILE A 270 9.43 6.27 -37.29
C ILE A 270 8.48 5.82 -38.41
N LEU A 271 7.16 6.01 -38.25
CA LEU A 271 6.18 5.63 -39.26
C LEU A 271 6.39 6.44 -40.54
N LEU A 272 6.36 5.73 -41.67
CA LEU A 272 6.42 6.38 -42.97
C LEU A 272 5.15 7.24 -43.18
N PRO A 273 5.21 8.34 -43.95
CA PRO A 273 4.05 9.21 -44.19
C PRO A 273 2.80 8.46 -44.64
N SER A 274 2.96 7.41 -45.47
CA SER A 274 1.87 6.56 -45.95
C SER A 274 1.26 5.64 -44.88
N GLU A 275 1.99 5.33 -43.82
CA GLU A 275 1.51 4.53 -42.67
C GLU A 275 0.83 5.44 -41.64
N ARG A 276 1.34 6.66 -41.47
CA ARG A 276 0.71 7.71 -40.66
C ARG A 276 -0.69 8.07 -41.15
N GLU A 277 -0.86 8.21 -42.47
CA GLU A 277 -2.16 8.45 -43.13
C GLU A 277 -3.16 7.29 -42.97
N ARG A 278 -2.68 6.08 -42.69
CA ARG A 278 -3.51 4.88 -42.53
C ARG A 278 -3.98 4.69 -41.09
N GLU A 279 -3.22 5.21 -40.11
CA GLU A 279 -3.57 5.20 -38.69
C GLU A 279 -4.32 6.45 -38.23
N GLU A 280 -4.17 7.59 -38.92
CA GLU A 280 -5.04 8.74 -38.68
C GLU A 280 -6.49 8.36 -39.05
N PRO A 281 -7.45 8.43 -38.10
CA PRO A 281 -8.84 8.23 -38.45
C PRO A 281 -9.19 9.26 -39.52
N LYS A 282 -9.75 8.80 -40.65
CA LYS A 282 -10.23 9.68 -41.74
C LYS A 282 -11.26 10.65 -41.16
N SER A 283 -10.81 11.77 -40.61
CA SER A 283 -11.66 12.91 -40.34
C SER A 283 -12.11 13.38 -41.71
N GLU A 284 -13.41 13.25 -41.96
CA GLU A 284 -14.09 13.84 -43.09
C GLU A 284 -13.57 15.27 -43.31
N GLY A 285 -13.26 15.58 -44.57
CA GLY A 285 -12.52 16.77 -44.96
C GLY A 285 -13.12 18.05 -44.40
N PHE A 286 -12.48 18.60 -43.37
CA PHE A 286 -12.60 20.00 -43.05
C PHE A 286 -11.60 20.76 -43.93
N VAL A 287 -12.13 21.30 -45.01
CA VAL A 287 -11.42 22.16 -45.97
C VAL A 287 -10.69 23.27 -45.20
N ARG A 288 -9.35 23.25 -45.29
CA ARG A 288 -8.51 24.40 -44.98
C ARG A 288 -8.88 25.55 -45.93
N HIS A 289 -9.71 26.48 -45.47
CA HIS A 289 -9.63 27.85 -45.94
C HIS A 289 -8.91 28.67 -44.87
N MET A 290 -7.62 28.88 -45.09
CA MET A 290 -6.83 29.88 -44.39
C MET A 290 -6.88 31.15 -45.24
N PRO A 291 -7.63 32.21 -44.86
CA PRO A 291 -7.48 33.50 -45.50
C PRO A 291 -6.18 34.12 -44.99
N LEU A 292 -5.24 34.29 -45.91
CA LEU A 292 -4.17 35.26 -45.78
C LEU A 292 -4.83 36.63 -45.59
N LEU A 293 -4.60 37.26 -44.43
CA LEU A 293 -4.71 38.71 -44.32
C LEU A 293 -3.34 39.26 -43.98
N GLU A 294 -2.76 39.83 -45.04
CA GLU A 294 -1.70 40.82 -45.05
C GLU A 294 -1.96 41.94 -44.03
N GLY A 295 -0.87 42.51 -43.52
CA GLY A 295 -0.88 43.88 -43.02
C GLY A 295 -1.10 44.06 -41.52
N ALA A 296 -0.24 43.47 -40.68
CA ALA A 296 0.05 44.06 -39.38
C ALA A 296 1.39 44.82 -39.47
N VAL A 297 1.30 46.01 -40.07
CA VAL A 297 2.33 47.04 -39.94
C VAL A 297 2.44 47.41 -38.47
N VAL A 298 3.66 47.40 -37.97
CA VAL A 298 4.07 47.96 -36.68
C VAL A 298 3.77 49.46 -36.69
N GLU A 299 2.86 49.93 -35.86
CA GLU A 299 2.84 51.33 -35.41
C GLU A 299 2.87 51.41 -33.88
N LYS A 300 3.70 52.34 -33.41
CA LYS A 300 4.06 52.64 -32.02
C LYS A 300 2.93 53.35 -31.26
N PRO A 301 2.99 53.38 -29.92
CA PRO A 301 1.95 53.99 -29.08
C PRO A 301 2.02 55.52 -29.13
N THR A 302 0.86 56.16 -29.27
CA THR A 302 0.70 57.61 -29.10
C THR A 302 -0.43 57.93 -28.12
N GLU A 303 -0.09 58.91 -27.31
CA GLU A 303 -0.76 59.53 -26.18
C GLU A 303 -2.09 60.25 -26.47
N ILE A 304 -2.90 60.35 -25.39
CA ILE A 304 -3.79 61.46 -24.97
C ILE A 304 -4.92 61.91 -25.92
N LEU A 305 -6.18 61.80 -25.46
CA LEU A 305 -7.07 62.95 -25.23
C LEU A 305 -8.43 62.53 -24.63
N ASN A 306 -8.84 63.33 -23.63
CA ASN A 306 -10.14 63.39 -22.98
C ASN A 306 -11.33 63.33 -23.94
N MET A 307 -12.49 62.84 -23.45
CA MET A 307 -13.72 63.65 -23.38
C MET A 307 -14.84 62.96 -22.59
N ASN A 308 -15.41 63.75 -21.67
CA ASN A 308 -16.67 63.67 -20.93
C ASN A 308 -16.77 62.76 -19.70
#